data_AF-A0A0G0KVP9-F1
#
_entry.id   AF-A0A0G0KVP9-F1
#
_cell.length_a   1.000
_cell.length_b   1.000
_cell.length_c   1.000
_cell.angle_alpha   90.00
_cell.angle_beta   90.00
_cell.angle_gamma   90.00
#
_symmetry.space_group_name_H-M   'P 1'
#
loop_
_entity.id
_entity.type
_entity.pdbx_description
1 polymer ?
#
loop_
_entity_poly.entity_id
_entity_poly.type
_entity_poly.pdbx_seq_one_letter_code
_entity_poly.pdbx_strand_id
1 'polypeptide(L)'
;MYGVYDFAVADFNGDGLNDIAAIAFFTDVTKKIPEKFVLLENQGDGNYKPFALPAANNGRWSRLAAADFDQDGDTDIVLGGMYVSQFNF
;
A
#
# COMPACT_ATOMS: atom_id res chain seq x y z
N MET A 1 10.75 0.75 4.89
CA MET A 1 10.28 1.71 3.88
C MET A 1 11.07 3.01 4.06
N TYR A 2 11.64 3.60 2.99
CA TYR A 2 12.26 4.93 3.05
C TYR A 2 11.48 5.89 2.14
N GLY A 3 10.93 6.96 2.72
CA GLY A 3 10.13 7.97 2.02
C GLY A 3 8.72 7.48 1.65
N VAL A 4 7.72 7.90 2.44
CA VAL A 4 6.31 7.74 2.06
C VAL A 4 6.00 8.72 0.94
N TYR A 5 5.50 8.22 -0.19
CA TYR A 5 5.13 9.04 -1.34
C TYR A 5 3.65 9.44 -1.30
N ASP A 6 2.80 8.54 -0.83
CA ASP A 6 1.36 8.73 -0.71
C ASP A 6 0.79 7.77 0.34
N PHE A 7 -0.36 8.10 0.91
CA PHE A 7 -1.02 7.30 1.94
C PHE A 7 -2.54 7.49 1.97
N ALA A 8 -3.26 6.52 2.53
CA ALA A 8 -4.67 6.63 2.90
C ALA A 8 -4.91 6.05 4.30
N VAL A 9 -5.99 6.52 4.91
CA VAL A 9 -6.45 6.12 6.25
C VAL A 9 -7.92 5.73 6.13
N ALA A 10 -8.24 4.50 6.50
CA ALA A 10 -9.59 3.94 6.54
C ALA A 10 -9.58 2.67 7.41
N ASP A 11 -10.75 2.17 7.77
CA ASP A 11 -10.90 0.84 8.37
C ASP A 11 -10.86 -0.21 7.25
N PHE A 12 -9.68 -0.76 6.96
CA PHE A 12 -9.48 -1.68 5.84
C PHE A 12 -9.78 -3.15 6.20
N ASN A 13 -9.89 -3.46 7.50
CA ASN A 13 -10.14 -4.82 7.98
C ASN A 13 -11.52 -5.00 8.66
N GLY A 14 -12.28 -3.91 8.83
CA GLY A 14 -13.62 -3.90 9.38
C GLY A 14 -13.69 -4.02 10.91
N ASP A 15 -12.61 -3.73 11.63
CA ASP A 15 -12.54 -3.85 13.09
C ASP A 15 -12.97 -2.57 13.85
N GLY A 16 -13.28 -1.50 13.12
CA GLY A 16 -13.69 -0.21 13.65
C GLY A 16 -12.53 0.73 13.98
N LEU A 17 -11.28 0.34 13.71
CA LEU A 17 -10.11 1.18 13.87
C LEU A 17 -9.58 1.62 12.50
N ASN A 18 -9.19 2.89 12.41
CA ASN A 18 -8.54 3.39 11.20
C ASN A 18 -7.11 2.82 11.09
N ASP A 19 -6.86 2.14 9.99
CA ASP A 19 -5.58 1.61 9.53
C ASP A 19 -4.86 2.62 8.63
N ILE A 20 -3.61 2.31 8.25
CA ILE A 20 -2.82 3.15 7.34
C ILE A 20 -2.30 2.32 6.16
N ALA A 21 -2.71 2.66 4.94
CA ALA A 21 -2.10 2.16 3.73
C ALA A 21 -1.10 3.19 3.19
N ALA A 22 0.14 2.79 2.94
CA ALA A 22 1.19 3.70 2.47
C ALA A 22 2.01 3.08 1.34
N ILE A 23 2.43 3.94 0.40
CA ILE A 23 3.33 3.57 -0.70
C ILE A 23 4.63 4.35 -0.67
N ALA A 24 5.66 3.73 -1.23
CA ALA A 24 6.96 4.35 -1.48
C ALA A 24 7.37 4.13 -2.94
N PHE A 25 7.78 5.21 -3.60
CA PHE A 25 8.18 5.17 -5.01
C PHE A 25 9.68 4.88 -5.19
N PHE A 26 10.53 5.43 -4.32
CA PHE A 26 12.00 5.32 -4.39
C PHE A 26 12.55 4.31 -3.38
N THR A 27 12.11 3.06 -3.47
CA THR A 27 12.57 2.03 -2.55
C THR A 27 13.88 1.38 -2.96
N ASP A 28 14.54 0.76 -1.99
CA ASP A 28 15.71 -0.07 -2.25
C ASP A 28 15.29 -1.38 -2.94
N VAL A 29 15.42 -1.38 -4.27
CA VAL A 29 15.08 -2.52 -5.13
C VAL A 29 16.03 -3.71 -4.98
N THR A 30 17.13 -3.57 -4.24
CA THR A 30 18.06 -4.69 -3.96
C THR A 30 17.59 -5.58 -2.81
N LYS A 31 16.64 -5.10 -1.98
CA LYS A 31 16.04 -5.89 -0.90
C LYS A 31 15.10 -6.97 -1.45
N LYS A 32 15.08 -8.12 -0.77
CA LYS A 32 14.13 -9.21 -1.05
C LYS A 32 12.66 -8.75 -1.00
N ILE A 33 12.36 -7.82 -0.09
CA ILE A 33 11.07 -7.14 0.00
C ILE A 33 11.39 -5.64 -0.13
N PRO A 34 11.08 -5.01 -1.28
CA PRO A 34 11.41 -3.61 -1.51
C PRO A 34 10.49 -2.63 -0.76
N GLU A 35 9.52 -3.10 0.04
CA GLU A 35 8.68 -2.26 0.91
C GLU A 35 7.97 -1.12 0.14
N LYS A 36 7.43 -1.42 -1.05
CA LYS A 36 6.80 -0.43 -1.94
C LYS A 36 5.37 -0.09 -1.54
N PHE A 37 4.73 -0.99 -0.82
CA PHE A 37 3.42 -0.84 -0.22
C PHE A 37 3.46 -1.48 1.17
N VAL A 38 2.78 -0.87 2.12
CA VAL A 38 2.48 -1.46 3.43
C VAL A 38 1.06 -1.10 3.82
N LEU A 39 0.33 -2.06 4.38
CA LEU A 39 -0.86 -1.81 5.18
C LEU A 39 -0.44 -1.96 6.65
N LEU A 40 -0.73 -0.97 7.47
CA LEU A 40 -0.51 -0.98 8.91
C LEU A 40 -1.86 -1.10 9.59
N GLU A 41 -2.19 -2.31 10.04
CA GLU A 41 -3.40 -2.61 10.80
C GLU A 41 -3.26 -1.98 12.19
N ASN A 42 -4.17 -1.10 12.55
CA ASN A 42 -4.24 -0.50 13.86
C ASN A 42 -4.69 -1.55 14.87
N GLN A 43 -3.95 -1.70 15.96
CA GLN A 43 -4.28 -2.66 17.03
C GLN A 43 -4.75 -1.95 18.30
N GLY A 44 -5.02 -0.65 18.21
CA GLY A 44 -5.33 0.22 19.35
C GLY A 44 -4.06 0.73 20.05
N ASP A 45 -4.23 1.76 20.87
CA ASP A 45 -3.19 2.33 21.75
C ASP A 45 -1.89 2.73 21.01
N GLY A 46 -2.01 3.13 19.74
CA GLY A 46 -0.87 3.51 18.91
C GLY A 46 -0.01 2.35 18.41
N ASN A 47 -0.46 1.10 18.59
CA ASN A 47 0.20 -0.09 18.06
C ASN A 47 -0.29 -0.38 16.64
N TYR A 48 0.64 -0.74 15.76
CA TYR A 48 0.35 -1.09 14.39
C TYR A 48 1.02 -2.41 14.00
N LYS A 49 0.28 -3.27 13.32
CA LYS A 49 0.77 -4.53 12.78
C LYS A 49 0.90 -4.41 11.26
N PRO A 50 2.09 -4.63 10.68
CA PRO A 50 2.24 -4.60 9.24
C PRO A 50 1.56 -5.83 8.61
N PHE A 51 0.65 -5.57 7.69
CA PHE A 51 0.07 -6.55 6.79
C PHE A 51 0.73 -6.45 5.42
N ALA A 52 1.27 -7.57 4.96
CA ALA A 52 1.96 -7.66 3.69
C ALA A 52 1.00 -8.15 2.61
N LEU A 53 0.92 -7.39 1.52
CA LEU A 53 0.31 -7.83 0.26
C LEU A 53 1.44 -8.12 -0.74
N PRO A 54 1.91 -9.38 -0.88
CA PRO A 54 3.08 -9.69 -1.72
C PRO A 54 2.94 -9.21 -3.16
N ALA A 55 1.73 -9.27 -3.73
CA ALA A 55 1.44 -8.79 -5.07
C ALA A 55 1.70 -7.28 -5.24
N ALA A 56 1.48 -6.49 -4.18
CA ALA A 56 1.72 -5.05 -4.18
C ALA A 56 3.22 -4.69 -4.18
N ASN A 57 4.16 -5.63 -4.09
CA ASN A 57 5.59 -5.31 -4.20
C ASN A 57 6.10 -5.21 -5.64
N ASN A 58 5.30 -5.60 -6.63
CA ASN A 58 5.76 -5.65 -8.03
C ASN A 58 5.63 -4.31 -8.77
N GLY A 59 4.75 -3.41 -8.34
CA GLY A 59 4.55 -2.11 -9.00
C GLY A 59 5.63 -1.08 -8.71
N ARG A 60 5.53 0.07 -9.36
CA ARG A 60 6.21 1.33 -8.99
C ARG A 60 5.14 2.36 -8.69
N TRP A 61 4.60 2.30 -7.48
CA TRP A 61 3.39 3.04 -7.11
C TRP A 61 3.69 4.52 -6.90
N SER A 62 2.99 5.37 -7.65
CA SER A 62 3.04 6.83 -7.53
C SER A 62 1.71 7.41 -7.04
N ARG A 63 0.67 6.58 -6.91
CA ARG A 63 -0.63 7.02 -6.39
C ARG A 63 -1.31 5.90 -5.64
N LEU A 64 -2.00 6.28 -4.58
CA LEU A 64 -2.91 5.45 -3.83
C LEU A 64 -4.28 6.16 -3.76
N ALA A 65 -5.34 5.40 -3.98
CA ALA A 65 -6.72 5.82 -3.73
C ALA A 65 -7.42 4.74 -2.90
N ALA A 66 -8.30 5.17 -2.00
CA ALA A 66 -9.11 4.30 -1.16
C ALA A 66 -10.56 4.77 -1.16
N ALA A 67 -11.48 3.86 -1.44
CA ALA A 67 -12.93 4.03 -1.43
C ALA A 67 -13.59 2.66 -1.63
N ASP A 68 -14.88 2.53 -1.31
CA ASP A 68 -15.70 1.40 -1.74
C ASP A 68 -16.01 1.54 -3.25
N PHE A 69 -15.18 0.96 -4.11
CA PHE A 69 -15.28 1.11 -5.57
C PHE A 69 -16.21 0.07 -6.18
N ASP A 70 -16.29 -1.13 -5.60
CA ASP A 70 -17.13 -2.21 -6.10
C ASP A 70 -18.51 -2.31 -5.42
N GLN A 71 -18.76 -1.47 -4.40
CA GLN A 71 -20.02 -1.33 -3.67
C GLN A 71 -20.38 -2.55 -2.82
N ASP A 72 -19.39 -3.30 -2.35
CA ASP A 72 -19.61 -4.43 -1.45
C ASP A 72 -19.65 -4.03 0.05
N GLY A 73 -19.28 -2.78 0.34
CA GLY A 73 -19.33 -2.18 1.67
C GLY A 73 -18.01 -2.23 2.44
N ASP A 74 -16.94 -2.78 1.86
CA ASP A 74 -15.58 -2.62 2.37
C ASP A 74 -14.83 -1.47 1.67
N THR A 75 -13.68 -1.05 2.22
CA THR A 75 -12.86 -0.02 1.57
C THR A 75 -11.79 -0.68 0.71
N ASP A 76 -11.91 -0.53 -0.61
CA ASP A 76 -10.90 -0.98 -1.55
C ASP A 76 -9.63 -0.08 -1.54
N ILE A 77 -8.52 -0.66 -1.99
CA ILE A 77 -7.29 0.08 -2.30
C ILE A 77 -6.96 -0.06 -3.79
N VAL A 78 -6.85 1.07 -4.48
CA VAL A 78 -6.38 1.13 -5.87
C VAL A 78 -4.98 1.75 -5.92
N LEU A 79 -4.04 1.00 -6.49
CA LEU A 79 -2.65 1.44 -6.67
C LEU A 79 -2.38 1.84 -8.12
N GLY A 80 -2.03 3.10 -8.31
CA GLY A 80 -1.57 3.64 -9.59
C GLY A 80 -0.05 3.65 -9.65
N GLY A 81 0.53 3.11 -10.72
CA GLY A 81 1.97 3.07 -10.89
C GLY A 81 2.43 3.28 -12.32
N MET A 82 3.70 3.62 -12.46
CA MET A 82 4.34 3.77 -13.77
C MET A 82 5.02 2.45 -14.16
N TYR A 83 4.56 1.81 -15.22
CA TYR A 83 5.29 0.71 -15.86
C TYR A 83 6.27 1.28 -16.87
N VAL A 84 7.57 1.10 -16.63
CA VAL A 84 8.58 1.29 -17.67
C VAL A 84 8.86 -0.08 -18.27
N SER A 85 8.31 -0.36 -19.45
CA SER A 85 8.68 -1.55 -20.21
C SER A 85 10.14 -1.40 -20.65
N GLN A 86 11.01 -2.28 -20.14
CA GLN A 86 12.38 -2.37 -20.62
C GLN A 86 12.37 -3.27 -21.86
N PHE A 87 12.54 -2.68 -23.04
CA PHE A 87 12.79 -3.44 -24.26
C PHE A 87 14.28 -3.79 -24.29
N ASN A 88 14.59 -5.08 -24.28
CA ASN A 88 15.92 -5.57 -24.61
C ASN A 88 15.97 -5.72 -26.13
N PHE A 89 16.91 -5.03 -26.78
CA PHE A 89 17.33 -5.31 -28.15
C PHE A 89 18.49 -6.31 -28.12
#